data_AF-Q5DGH1-F1
#
_entry.id   AF-Q5DGH1-F1
#
_cell.length_a   1.000
_cell.length_b   1.000
_cell.length_c   1.000
_cell.angle_alpha   90.00
_cell.angle_beta   90.00
_cell.angle_gamma   90.00
#
_symmetry.space_group_name_H-M   'P 1'
#
loop_
_entity.id
_entity.type
_entity.pdbx_description
1 polymer ?
#
loop_
_entity_poly.entity_id
_entity_poly.type
_entity_poly.pdbx_seq_one_letter_code
_entity_poly.pdbx_strand_id
1 'polypeptide(L)'
;MESSNIQFVTSMVSIQSLIFVSEPYFNEPGFECSMGTPKGVIVSYKYNARIRVATVRWAMINQLRHLPIGFEEVVLKHFLHRRSFIISQVEQWILEMHNHAQFKTVEVYVKELEDSLPILKMELNRLEERLSDWSTKRDQI
;
A
#
# COMPACT_ATOMS: atom_id res chain seq x y z
N MET A 1 11.24 -12.99 29.26
CA MET A 1 11.66 -12.67 27.88
C MET A 1 10.76 -13.33 26.83
N GLU A 2 10.00 -14.39 27.13
CA GLU A 2 9.02 -14.95 26.17
C GLU A 2 7.73 -14.12 26.03
N SER A 3 7.27 -13.47 27.10
CA SER A 3 6.05 -12.64 27.09
C SER A 3 6.17 -11.36 26.25
N SER A 4 7.37 -10.80 26.09
CA SER A 4 7.62 -9.62 25.24
C SER A 4 7.55 -9.92 23.74
N ASN A 5 7.90 -11.14 23.31
CA ASN A 5 7.83 -11.55 21.91
C ASN A 5 6.38 -11.77 21.45
N ILE A 6 5.54 -12.34 22.32
CA ILE A 6 4.11 -12.50 22.06
C ILE A 6 3.47 -11.12 21.89
N GLN A 7 3.78 -10.17 22.77
CA GLN A 7 3.20 -8.83 22.70
C GLN A 7 3.57 -8.08 21.42
N PHE A 8 4.82 -8.21 20.95
CA PHE A 8 5.24 -7.64 19.66
C PHE A 8 4.52 -8.28 18.47
N VAL A 9 4.46 -9.62 18.42
CA VAL A 9 3.75 -10.34 17.34
C VAL A 9 2.26 -10.00 17.36
N THR A 10 1.61 -9.98 18.53
CA THR A 10 0.19 -9.63 18.66
C THR A 10 -0.07 -8.17 18.27
N SER A 11 0.81 -7.22 18.61
CA SER A 11 0.71 -5.84 18.14
C SER A 11 0.83 -5.73 16.62
N MET A 12 1.76 -6.46 15.99
CA MET A 12 1.90 -6.49 14.52
C MET A 12 0.66 -7.09 13.84
N VAL A 13 0.12 -8.18 14.39
CA VAL A 13 -1.12 -8.81 13.89
C VAL A 13 -2.31 -7.87 14.06
N SER A 14 -2.39 -7.13 15.17
CA SER A 14 -3.47 -6.16 15.40
C SER A 14 -3.42 -4.98 14.43
N ILE A 15 -2.23 -4.48 14.11
CA ILE A 15 -2.01 -3.46 13.06
C ILE A 15 -2.48 -4.02 11.71
N GLN A 16 -2.17 -5.28 11.39
CA GLN A 16 -2.62 -5.91 10.15
C GLN A 16 -4.15 -6.07 10.11
N SER A 17 -4.79 -6.42 11.22
CA SER A 17 -6.23 -6.67 11.30
C SER A 17 -7.09 -5.40 11.38
N LEU A 18 -6.56 -4.29 11.87
CA LEU A 18 -7.32 -3.04 12.03
C LEU A 18 -7.11 -2.05 10.86
N ILE A 19 -5.99 -2.16 10.14
CA ILE A 19 -5.61 -1.21 9.09
C ILE A 19 -5.76 -1.80 7.67
N PHE A 20 -5.62 -3.11 7.50
CA PHE A 20 -5.78 -3.78 6.19
C PHE A 20 -7.13 -4.52 6.04
N VAL A 21 -8.22 -3.88 6.46
CA VAL A 21 -9.58 -4.34 6.15
C VAL A 21 -10.05 -3.78 4.80
N SER A 22 -11.05 -4.41 4.18
CA SER A 22 -11.61 -3.96 2.89
C SER A 22 -12.33 -2.60 3.00
N GLU A 23 -12.81 -2.22 4.19
CA GLU A 23 -13.55 -0.98 4.43
C GLU A 23 -13.10 -0.29 5.73
N PRO A 24 -11.88 0.28 5.77
CA PRO A 24 -11.32 0.92 6.96
C PRO A 24 -12.15 2.09 7.49
N TYR A 25 -13.05 2.67 6.67
CA TYR A 25 -13.96 3.73 7.09
C TYR A 25 -14.90 3.31 8.23
N PHE A 26 -15.35 2.05 8.25
CA PHE A 26 -16.29 1.58 9.27
C PHE A 26 -15.61 1.15 10.58
N ASN A 27 -14.26 1.13 10.62
CA ASN A 27 -13.51 0.86 11.85
C ASN A 27 -13.45 2.08 12.80
N GLU A 28 -13.93 3.24 12.37
CA GLU A 28 -14.00 4.47 13.19
C GLU A 28 -15.25 4.47 14.09
N PRO A 29 -15.14 4.79 15.40
CA PRO A 29 -16.27 4.81 16.32
C PRO A 29 -17.37 5.78 15.85
N GLY A 30 -18.61 5.29 15.72
CA GLY A 30 -19.78 6.10 15.36
C GLY A 30 -20.16 6.11 13.88
N PHE A 31 -19.39 5.44 13.00
CA PHE A 31 -19.73 5.30 11.57
C PHE A 31 -20.46 4.00 11.22
N GLU A 32 -20.54 3.06 12.16
CA GLU A 32 -21.27 1.79 12.05
C GLU A 32 -22.74 2.00 11.61
N CYS A 33 -23.38 3.06 12.11
CA CYS A 33 -24.77 3.41 11.79
C CYS A 33 -24.98 3.85 10.32
N SER A 34 -23.91 4.16 9.59
CA SER A 34 -23.96 4.55 8.18
C SER A 34 -23.70 3.38 7.22
N MET A 35 -23.32 2.21 7.76
CA MET A 35 -23.05 0.99 7.01
C MET A 35 -24.31 0.54 6.26
N GLY A 36 -24.18 0.28 4.96
CA GLY A 36 -25.31 -0.08 4.08
C GLY A 36 -26.15 1.08 3.55
N THR A 37 -25.90 2.33 3.97
CA THR A 37 -26.58 3.50 3.39
C THR A 37 -25.89 3.95 2.10
N PRO A 38 -26.62 4.47 1.08
CA PRO A 38 -25.99 5.00 -0.14
C PRO A 38 -24.95 6.08 0.14
N LYS A 39 -25.16 6.91 1.18
CA LYS A 39 -24.19 7.94 1.60
C LYS A 39 -22.95 7.33 2.26
N GLY A 40 -23.10 6.36 3.16
CA GLY A 40 -21.98 5.69 3.82
C GLY A 40 -21.11 4.91 2.83
N VAL A 41 -21.72 4.27 1.84
CA VAL A 41 -21.02 3.60 0.74
C VAL A 41 -20.14 4.59 -0.04
N ILE A 42 -20.66 5.78 -0.39
CA ILE A 42 -19.88 6.81 -1.12
C ILE A 42 -18.69 7.31 -0.29
N VAL A 43 -18.90 7.55 1.00
CA VAL A 43 -17.82 8.04 1.88
C VAL A 43 -16.75 6.96 2.09
N SER A 44 -17.16 5.70 2.26
CA SER A 44 -16.26 4.54 2.33
C SER A 44 -15.40 4.42 1.06
N TYR A 45 -16.01 4.50 -0.13
CA TYR A 45 -15.28 4.46 -1.40
C TYR A 45 -14.26 5.59 -1.54
N LYS A 46 -14.65 6.82 -1.19
CA LYS A 46 -13.73 7.97 -1.23
C LYS A 46 -12.56 7.77 -0.26
N TYR A 47 -12.82 7.25 0.93
CA TYR A 47 -11.79 6.95 1.91
C TYR A 47 -10.83 5.88 1.37
N ASN A 48 -11.36 4.79 0.83
CA ASN A 48 -10.58 3.71 0.23
C ASN A 48 -9.70 4.19 -0.93
N ALA A 49 -10.25 5.04 -1.82
CA ALA A 49 -9.50 5.66 -2.91
C ALA A 49 -8.29 6.45 -2.40
N ARG A 50 -8.48 7.26 -1.36
CA ARG A 50 -7.40 8.02 -0.71
C ARG A 50 -6.34 7.10 -0.09
N ILE A 51 -6.76 6.02 0.58
CA ILE A 51 -5.83 5.04 1.19
C ILE A 51 -5.02 4.29 0.12
N ARG A 52 -5.64 3.90 -1.01
CA ARG A 52 -4.94 3.26 -2.14
C ARG A 52 -3.84 4.15 -2.70
N VAL A 53 -4.15 5.42 -2.95
CA VAL A 53 -3.16 6.43 -3.40
C VAL A 53 -2.05 6.60 -2.39
N ALA A 54 -2.37 6.77 -1.10
CA ALA A 54 -1.37 6.93 -0.05
C ALA A 54 -0.47 5.69 0.08
N THR A 55 -1.04 4.49 -0.03
CA THR A 55 -0.29 3.22 0.00
C THR A 55 0.72 3.16 -1.14
N VAL A 56 0.31 3.44 -2.38
CA VAL A 56 1.25 3.41 -3.53
C VAL A 56 2.35 4.46 -3.36
N ARG A 57 1.99 5.70 -2.98
CA ARG A 57 2.95 6.79 -2.87
C ARG A 57 3.95 6.61 -1.72
N TRP A 58 3.46 6.29 -0.53
CA TRP A 58 4.26 6.29 0.69
C TRP A 58 4.73 4.89 1.08
N ALA A 59 3.85 3.90 1.05
CA ALA A 59 4.22 2.55 1.47
C ALA A 59 4.96 1.75 0.40
N MET A 60 4.89 2.15 -0.88
CA MET A 60 5.61 1.50 -1.97
C MET A 60 6.70 2.40 -2.56
N ILE A 61 6.36 3.49 -3.26
CA ILE A 61 7.34 4.31 -3.99
C ILE A 61 8.35 4.95 -3.03
N ASN A 62 7.89 5.56 -1.93
CA ASN A 62 8.79 6.21 -0.98
C ASN A 62 9.71 5.19 -0.26
N GLN A 63 9.18 4.03 0.14
CA GLN A 63 9.99 2.93 0.70
C GLN A 63 11.05 2.43 -0.28
N LEU A 64 10.71 2.34 -1.57
CA LEU A 64 11.67 1.98 -2.60
C LEU A 64 12.73 3.07 -2.80
N ARG A 65 12.39 4.35 -2.71
CA ARG A 65 13.37 5.45 -2.88
C ARG A 65 14.26 5.66 -1.67
N HIS A 66 13.72 5.43 -0.48
CA HIS A 66 14.39 5.64 0.80
C HIS A 66 14.32 4.34 1.59
N LEU A 67 15.24 3.42 1.29
CA LEU A 67 15.27 2.13 1.95
C LEU A 67 15.52 2.33 3.46
N PRO A 68 14.71 1.70 4.33
CA PRO A 68 14.92 1.76 5.77
C PRO A 68 16.22 1.06 6.16
N ILE A 69 17.02 1.74 6.98
CA ILE A 69 18.32 1.25 7.44
C ILE A 69 18.15 -0.06 8.20
N GLY A 70 18.91 -1.08 7.82
CA GLY A 70 18.85 -2.43 8.40
C GLY A 70 17.76 -3.33 7.80
N PHE A 71 16.94 -2.81 6.89
CA PHE A 71 15.85 -3.54 6.22
C PHE A 71 15.97 -3.48 4.68
N GLU A 72 17.07 -2.94 4.15
CA GLU A 72 17.28 -2.71 2.72
C GLU A 72 17.09 -3.99 1.90
N GLU A 73 17.78 -5.07 2.30
CA GLU A 73 17.70 -6.37 1.63
C GLU A 73 16.29 -6.95 1.65
N VAL A 74 15.62 -6.87 2.81
CA VAL A 74 14.27 -7.42 3.00
C VAL A 74 13.27 -6.66 2.13
N VAL A 75 13.34 -5.34 2.12
CA VAL A 75 12.47 -4.49 1.30
C VAL A 75 12.69 -4.77 -0.18
N LEU A 76 13.95 -4.76 -0.65
CA LEU A 76 14.27 -5.04 -2.05
C LEU A 76 13.79 -6.44 -2.49
N LYS A 77 14.09 -7.48 -1.71
CA LYS A 77 13.65 -8.85 -2.00
C LYS A 77 12.13 -9.00 -1.99
N HIS A 78 11.45 -8.39 -1.02
CA HIS A 78 9.99 -8.42 -0.93
C HIS A 78 9.34 -7.82 -2.18
N PHE A 79 9.73 -6.60 -2.55
CA PHE A 79 9.17 -5.94 -3.73
C PHE A 79 9.55 -6.64 -5.03
N LEU A 80 10.74 -7.25 -5.11
CA LEU A 80 11.14 -8.02 -6.29
C LEU A 80 10.25 -9.26 -6.47
N HIS A 81 10.06 -10.02 -5.39
CA HIS A 81 9.23 -11.23 -5.41
C HIS A 81 7.75 -10.91 -5.65
N ARG A 82 7.27 -9.77 -5.19
CA ARG A 82 5.86 -9.34 -5.32
C ARG A 82 5.60 -8.38 -6.48
N ARG A 83 6.59 -8.07 -7.32
CA ARG A 83 6.51 -7.05 -8.38
C ARG A 83 5.28 -7.20 -9.27
N SER A 84 5.08 -8.39 -9.84
CA SER A 84 3.96 -8.67 -10.75
C SER A 84 2.62 -8.51 -10.04
N PHE A 85 2.49 -9.09 -8.85
CA PHE A 85 1.30 -8.98 -8.01
C PHE A 85 0.96 -7.52 -7.68
N ILE A 86 1.96 -6.72 -7.28
CA ILE A 86 1.77 -5.30 -6.93
C ILE A 86 1.27 -4.52 -8.13
N ILE A 87 1.87 -4.70 -9.31
CA ILE A 87 1.44 -4.01 -10.53
C ILE A 87 -0.02 -4.36 -10.86
N SER A 88 -0.35 -5.65 -10.91
CA SER A 88 -1.71 -6.10 -11.20
C SER A 88 -2.73 -5.60 -10.17
N GLN A 89 -2.35 -5.55 -8.88
CA GLN A 89 -3.22 -5.05 -7.82
C GLN A 89 -3.52 -3.55 -7.98
N VAL A 90 -2.53 -2.74 -8.35
CA VAL A 90 -2.72 -1.29 -8.57
C VAL A 90 -3.54 -1.04 -9.85
N GLU A 91 -3.30 -1.80 -10.92
CA GLU A 91 -4.12 -1.74 -12.14
C GLU A 91 -5.58 -2.09 -11.86
N GLN A 92 -5.82 -3.15 -11.07
CA GLN A 92 -7.14 -3.54 -10.62
C GLN A 92 -7.81 -2.43 -9.78
N TRP A 93 -7.06 -1.78 -8.89
CA TRP A 93 -7.57 -0.66 -8.11
C TRP A 93 -7.99 0.54 -8.97
N ILE A 94 -7.23 0.85 -10.02
CA ILE A 94 -7.56 1.90 -10.99
C ILE A 94 -8.87 1.55 -11.70
N LEU A 95 -9.03 0.31 -12.17
CA LEU A 95 -10.24 -0.15 -12.84
C LEU A 95 -11.48 -0.07 -11.92
N GLU A 96 -11.35 -0.54 -10.68
CA GLU A 96 -12.43 -0.45 -9.69
C GLU A 96 -12.81 1.01 -9.41
N MET A 97 -11.82 1.89 -9.25
CA MET A 97 -12.09 3.30 -8.96
C MET A 97 -12.73 4.03 -10.15
N HIS A 98 -12.40 3.65 -11.40
CA HIS A 98 -13.10 4.12 -12.60
C HIS A 98 -14.56 3.68 -12.64
N ASN A 99 -14.85 2.43 -12.30
CA ASN A 99 -16.23 1.93 -12.24
C ASN A 99 -17.09 2.65 -11.19
N HIS A 100 -16.46 3.21 -10.16
CA HIS A 100 -17.10 4.02 -9.12
C HIS A 100 -16.93 5.54 -9.33
N ALA A 101 -16.39 5.98 -10.48
CA ALA A 101 -16.14 7.40 -10.79
C ALA A 101 -17.41 8.22 -11.07
N GLN A 102 -18.61 7.68 -10.85
CA GLN A 102 -19.85 8.47 -10.83
C GLN A 102 -19.79 9.63 -9.82
N PHE A 103 -18.85 9.60 -8.87
CA PHE A 103 -18.55 10.70 -7.96
C PHE A 103 -17.33 11.49 -8.45
N LYS A 104 -17.54 12.72 -8.91
CA LYS A 104 -16.47 13.70 -9.27
C LYS A 104 -15.34 13.78 -8.24
N THR A 105 -15.62 13.50 -6.96
CA THR A 105 -14.63 13.53 -5.87
C THR A 105 -13.62 12.37 -5.90
N VAL A 106 -13.88 11.30 -6.67
CA VAL A 106 -13.00 10.12 -6.78
C VAL A 106 -12.04 10.25 -7.98
N GLU A 107 -12.43 10.98 -9.02
CA GLU A 107 -11.62 11.20 -10.24
C GLU A 107 -10.21 11.74 -9.93
N VAL A 108 -10.08 12.62 -8.93
CA VAL A 108 -8.77 13.15 -8.51
C VAL A 108 -7.86 12.03 -8.01
N TYR A 109 -8.39 11.10 -7.21
CA TYR A 109 -7.62 9.97 -6.69
C TYR A 109 -7.30 8.93 -7.78
N VAL A 110 -8.21 8.74 -8.73
CA VAL A 110 -7.95 7.89 -9.91
C VAL A 110 -6.76 8.42 -10.68
N LYS A 111 -6.79 9.71 -11.03
CA LYS A 111 -5.71 10.36 -11.75
C LYS A 111 -4.39 10.30 -10.98
N GLU A 112 -4.40 10.57 -9.68
CA GLU A 112 -3.18 10.45 -8.86
C GLU A 112 -2.61 9.03 -8.84
N LEU A 113 -3.47 8.00 -8.84
CA LEU A 113 -3.04 6.60 -8.87
C LEU A 113 -2.48 6.22 -10.25
N GLU A 114 -3.11 6.68 -11.33
CA GLU A 114 -2.65 6.52 -12.71
C GLU A 114 -1.29 7.19 -12.93
N ASP A 115 -1.09 8.40 -12.40
CA ASP A 115 0.20 9.12 -12.46
C ASP A 115 1.29 8.41 -11.63
N SER A 116 0.91 7.73 -10.55
CA SER A 116 1.83 7.00 -9.66
C SER A 116 2.25 5.64 -10.23
N LEU A 117 1.39 4.99 -11.01
CA LEU A 117 1.66 3.65 -11.58
C LEU A 117 2.93 3.58 -12.45
N PRO A 118 3.21 4.48 -13.41
CA PRO A 118 4.43 4.41 -14.21
C PRO A 118 5.69 4.63 -13.34
N ILE A 119 5.60 5.49 -12.33
CA ILE A 119 6.68 5.71 -11.37
C ILE A 119 6.96 4.42 -10.60
N LEU A 120 5.91 3.78 -10.07
CA LEU A 120 6.04 2.50 -9.37
C LEU A 120 6.65 1.42 -10.27
N LYS A 121 6.18 1.28 -11.51
CA LYS A 121 6.74 0.32 -12.49
C LYS A 121 8.23 0.58 -12.73
N MET A 122 8.62 1.84 -12.87
CA MET A 122 10.04 2.22 -13.04
C MET A 122 10.88 1.79 -11.83
N GLU A 123 10.45 2.11 -10.60
CA GLU A 123 11.18 1.74 -9.38
C GLU A 123 11.27 0.21 -9.23
N LEU A 124 10.19 -0.52 -9.52
CA LEU A 124 10.14 -1.98 -9.46
C LEU A 124 11.05 -2.65 -10.50
N ASN A 125 11.19 -2.08 -11.69
CA ASN A 125 12.05 -2.63 -12.74
C ASN A 125 13.54 -2.45 -12.44
N ARG A 126 13.92 -1.49 -11.60
CA ARG A 126 15.30 -1.26 -11.18
C ARG A 126 15.72 -2.14 -9.99
N LEU A 127 14.85 -2.99 -9.47
CA LEU A 127 15.12 -3.76 -8.26
C LEU A 127 16.24 -4.79 -8.41
N GLU A 128 16.34 -5.45 -9.57
CA GLU A 128 17.37 -6.45 -9.83
C GLU A 128 18.77 -5.83 -9.79
N GLU A 129 18.95 -4.69 -10.49
CA GLU A 129 20.17 -3.88 -10.45
C GLU A 129 20.50 -3.43 -9.02
N ARG A 130 19.53 -2.83 -8.33
CA ARG A 130 19.73 -2.31 -6.97
C ARG A 130 20.07 -3.39 -5.95
N LEU A 131 19.53 -4.60 -6.10
CA LEU A 131 19.84 -5.73 -5.22
C LEU A 131 21.26 -6.27 -5.49
N SER A 132 21.69 -6.28 -6.75
CA SER A 132 23.06 -6.63 -7.13
C SER A 132 24.07 -5.62 -6.55
N ASP A 133 23.80 -4.32 -6.70
CA ASP A 133 24.63 -3.25 -6.13
C ASP A 133 24.73 -3.33 -4.62
N TRP A 134 23.62 -3.62 -3.94
CA TRP A 134 23.58 -3.76 -2.49
C TRP A 134 24.41 -4.96 -2.02
N SER A 135 24.27 -6.11 -2.68
CA SER A 135 25.03 -7.33 -2.35
C SER A 135 26.53 -7.10 -2.51
N THR A 136 26.94 -6.46 -3.61
CA THR A 136 28.35 -6.11 -3.87
C THR A 136 28.92 -5.17 -2.80
N LYS A 137 28.15 -4.17 -2.35
CA LYS A 137 28.58 -3.26 -1.28
C LYS A 137 28.70 -3.96 0.07
N ARG A 138 27.81 -4.90 0.37
CA ARG A 138 27.85 -5.68 1.62
C ARG A 138 29.10 -6.56 1.67
N ASP A 139 29.48 -7.19 0.57
CA ASP A 139 30.64 -8.08 0.50
C ASP A 139 31.99 -7.34 0.62
N GLN A 140 31.99 -6.01 0.54
CA GLN A 140 33.17 -5.15 0.69
C GLN A 140 33.35 -4.56 2.10
N ILE A 141 32.41 -4.83 3.02
CA ILE A 141 32.40 -4.36 4.41
C ILE A 141 32.67 -5.54 5.34
#